data_AF-A0A1I7J8J4-F1
#
_entry.id   AF-A0A1I7J8J4-F1
#
_cell.length_a   1.000
_cell.length_b   1.000
_cell.length_c   1.000
_cell.angle_alpha   90.00
_cell.angle_beta   90.00
_cell.angle_gamma   90.00
#
_symmetry.space_group_name_H-M   'P 1'
#
loop_
_entity.id
_entity.type
_entity.pdbx_description
1 polymer ?
#
loop_
_entity_poly.entity_id
_entity_poly.type
_entity_poly.pdbx_seq_one_letter_code
_entity_poly.pdbx_strand_id
1 'polypeptide(L)'
;MKNILVNKIKFKGIHARMVVVIATVAIASTFLCGCEYFDIDELLKTFDLSDYDYDDSTFLESDETASEDKEAADEAAEEGSDSLDSGISSKIKDPENFDFSSFYKKFFDTDADGDVKKVREAAGLTDENLKKVMKEQEGNYAYDKLTEAGRTLYAELYLVLTKESEEVYVSTTSEQAIDIVFNYLMIDHPEIFWVEGYSFKKYTVGDVTEKMAFSGQYTYDLKEVAQRKKKIDKYVNECISGAPSSGDDYFKIKYIYEYIIARTDYVSGAPDNQNICSVFIGGESVCSGYAKATQYLLNKLGIECITVSGTVDTRTTSDAKHSWNLVKCNGKYYYIDTTWGDSSYQTVSSDSENATNLPRVNYEYLCVTTENILSNHKFSDVIALPECNSMADNYYVREGAYFKNDDLEHVRELFDRRYSEGSENVTIKCATEDVYNSLLDKLVSKGAVFDYLRGGYDKDNKKNVRYTTFEETKTIIFWL
;
A
#
# COMPACT_ATOMS: atom_id res chain seq x y z
N MET A 1 -15.99 9.48 61.67
CA MET A 1 -15.77 10.92 61.49
C MET A 1 -14.48 11.11 60.70
N LYS A 2 -14.56 11.83 59.56
CA LYS A 2 -13.51 12.63 58.88
C LYS A 2 -12.20 11.89 58.51
N ASN A 3 -11.58 12.02 57.34
CA ASN A 3 -11.75 12.79 56.10
C ASN A 3 -10.79 12.10 55.11
N ILE A 4 -11.21 11.81 53.88
CA ILE A 4 -10.29 11.46 52.78
C ILE A 4 -10.46 12.54 51.71
N LEU A 5 -9.45 13.41 51.60
CA LEU A 5 -9.11 14.32 50.51
C LEU A 5 -7.70 13.86 50.13
N VAL A 6 -7.29 13.58 48.90
CA VAL A 6 -7.19 14.48 47.74
C VAL A 6 -6.85 13.62 46.50
N ASN A 7 -7.63 13.72 45.43
CA ASN A 7 -7.18 14.02 44.05
C ASN A 7 -8.31 13.76 43.06
N LYS A 8 -8.91 14.84 42.54
CA LYS A 8 -9.97 14.82 41.52
C LYS A 8 -9.33 14.75 40.14
N ILE A 9 -9.72 13.70 39.42
CA ILE A 9 -9.53 13.48 37.99
C ILE A 9 -10.24 14.59 37.20
N LYS A 10 -9.51 15.30 36.34
CA LYS A 10 -10.05 16.08 35.21
C LYS A 10 -10.23 15.12 34.03
N PHE A 11 -11.42 14.57 33.87
CA PHE A 11 -11.88 13.96 32.62
C PHE A 11 -13.40 14.15 32.55
N LYS A 12 -13.86 15.13 31.79
CA LYS A 12 -15.23 15.24 31.26
C LYS A 12 -15.28 16.44 30.29
N GLY A 13 -14.87 16.18 29.05
CA GLY A 13 -14.96 17.13 27.94
C GLY A 13 -15.23 16.49 26.57
N ILE A 14 -15.24 15.16 26.46
CA ILE A 14 -15.31 14.47 25.15
C ILE A 14 -16.63 13.69 24.95
N HIS A 15 -17.35 13.34 26.02
CA HIS A 15 -18.59 12.54 25.90
C HIS A 15 -19.87 13.33 25.56
N ALA A 16 -19.84 14.66 25.54
CA ALA A 16 -21.00 15.45 25.13
C ALA A 16 -21.16 15.55 23.60
N ARG A 17 -20.05 15.55 22.84
CA ARG A 17 -20.07 15.64 21.36
C ARG A 17 -20.48 14.33 20.67
N MET A 18 -20.27 13.18 21.32
CA MET A 18 -20.54 11.87 20.72
C MET A 18 -22.02 11.45 20.84
N VAL A 19 -22.75 11.96 21.84
CA VAL A 19 -24.17 11.60 22.07
C VAL A 19 -25.12 12.35 21.12
N VAL A 20 -24.76 13.57 20.70
CA VAL A 20 -25.58 14.40 19.79
C VAL A 20 -25.54 13.89 18.34
N VAL A 21 -24.42 13.29 17.91
CA VAL A 21 -24.28 12.70 16.56
C VAL A 21 -24.96 11.32 16.49
N ILE A 22 -24.99 10.56 17.60
CA ILE A 22 -25.62 9.23 17.62
C ILE A 22 -27.16 9.32 17.67
N ALA A 23 -27.72 10.37 18.29
CA ALA A 23 -29.18 10.56 18.33
C ALA A 23 -29.77 11.06 17.00
N THR A 24 -28.99 11.78 16.18
CA THR A 24 -29.44 12.28 14.86
C THR A 24 -29.40 11.20 13.77
N VAL A 25 -28.52 10.20 13.89
CA VAL A 25 -28.46 9.07 12.94
C VAL A 25 -29.51 7.99 13.24
N ALA A 26 -29.97 7.87 14.49
CA ALA A 26 -30.94 6.83 14.90
C ALA A 26 -32.41 7.13 14.55
N ILE A 27 -32.77 8.35 14.15
CA ILE A 27 -34.17 8.71 13.81
C ILE A 27 -34.37 8.88 12.28
N ALA A 28 -33.30 8.92 11.48
CA ALA A 28 -33.41 9.01 10.01
C ALA A 28 -33.72 7.67 9.30
N SER A 29 -33.93 6.56 10.04
CA SER A 29 -34.24 5.25 9.46
C SER A 29 -35.70 4.80 9.67
N THR A 30 -36.58 5.68 10.12
CA THR A 30 -38.03 5.42 10.10
C THR A 30 -38.82 6.64 9.63
N PHE A 31 -39.65 6.41 8.60
CA PHE A 31 -40.73 7.24 8.04
C PHE A 31 -40.44 8.06 6.78
N LEU A 32 -40.74 7.39 5.65
CA LEU A 32 -41.45 7.99 4.52
C LEU A 32 -42.86 8.44 4.96
N CYS A 33 -43.30 9.57 4.38
CA CYS A 33 -44.67 10.11 4.30
C CYS A 33 -45.06 11.21 5.30
N GLY A 34 -45.35 12.41 4.77
CA GLY A 34 -46.26 13.40 5.37
C GLY A 34 -45.59 14.57 6.08
N CYS A 35 -45.99 15.79 5.70
CA CYS A 35 -45.55 17.06 6.26
C CYS A 35 -45.92 17.24 7.75
N GLU A 36 -44.99 17.77 8.56
CA GLU A 36 -45.20 18.85 9.56
C GLU A 36 -43.85 19.26 10.18
N TYR A 37 -43.65 20.56 10.41
CA TYR A 37 -42.40 21.18 10.89
C TYR A 37 -42.28 21.01 12.41
N PHE A 38 -41.14 20.51 12.92
CA PHE A 38 -40.89 20.42 14.36
C PHE A 38 -40.11 21.64 14.86
N ASP A 39 -40.60 22.24 15.95
CA ASP A 39 -40.00 23.40 16.63
C ASP A 39 -38.89 22.94 17.59
N ILE A 40 -37.66 23.39 17.33
CA ILE A 40 -36.44 22.99 18.03
C ILE A 40 -36.42 23.52 19.48
N ASP A 41 -37.16 24.59 19.76
CA ASP A 41 -37.12 25.28 21.06
C ASP A 41 -37.80 24.48 22.19
N GLU A 42 -38.75 23.59 21.87
CA GLU A 42 -39.40 22.72 22.86
C GLU A 42 -38.50 21.52 23.26
N LEU A 43 -37.65 21.08 22.32
CA LEU A 43 -36.71 19.99 22.51
C LEU A 43 -35.53 20.43 23.39
N LEU A 44 -35.02 21.65 23.20
CA LEU A 44 -33.95 22.22 24.03
C LEU A 44 -34.38 22.50 25.48
N LYS A 45 -35.66 22.85 25.71
CA LYS A 45 -36.23 22.99 27.07
C LYS A 45 -36.38 21.68 27.81
N THR A 46 -36.63 20.58 27.10
CA THR A 46 -36.80 19.24 27.72
C THR A 46 -35.47 18.67 28.23
N PHE A 47 -34.34 19.14 27.69
CA PHE A 47 -33.00 18.69 28.07
C PHE A 47 -32.20 19.69 28.92
N ASP A 48 -32.78 20.83 29.30
CA ASP A 48 -32.16 21.83 30.20
C ASP A 48 -30.78 22.31 29.71
N LEU A 49 -30.68 22.66 28.42
CA LEU A 49 -29.43 23.04 27.75
C LEU A 49 -29.39 24.50 27.24
N SER A 50 -30.27 25.37 27.74
CA SER A 50 -30.17 26.81 27.43
C SER A 50 -29.13 27.46 28.33
N ASP A 51 -27.93 27.69 27.80
CA ASP A 51 -27.07 28.86 28.09
C ASP A 51 -25.64 28.59 27.59
N TYR A 52 -25.35 28.90 26.33
CA TYR A 52 -23.97 29.24 25.90
C TYR A 52 -24.02 30.16 24.67
N ASP A 53 -23.70 31.43 24.90
CA ASP A 53 -23.53 32.48 23.89
C ASP A 53 -22.33 32.20 22.98
N TYR A 54 -22.51 32.49 21.69
CA TYR A 54 -21.53 32.38 20.61
C TYR A 54 -21.06 33.79 20.25
N ASP A 55 -19.77 34.09 20.36
CA ASP A 55 -19.18 35.38 19.94
C ASP A 55 -18.21 35.16 18.77
N ASP A 56 -18.42 35.99 17.74
CA ASP A 56 -17.82 35.98 16.42
C ASP A 56 -16.87 37.19 16.32
N SER A 57 -15.58 36.95 16.49
CA SER A 57 -14.54 37.81 15.91
C SER A 57 -13.16 37.19 16.13
N THR A 58 -12.47 36.87 15.05
CA THR A 58 -11.18 37.49 14.67
C THR A 58 -10.60 36.75 13.46
N PHE A 59 -10.41 37.52 12.40
CA PHE A 59 -9.71 37.15 11.18
C PHE A 59 -8.39 37.94 11.14
N LEU A 60 -7.33 37.30 10.65
CA LEU A 60 -6.00 37.79 10.22
C LEU A 60 -4.92 38.06 11.29
N GLU A 61 -3.85 37.25 11.25
CA GLU A 61 -2.55 37.68 10.70
C GLU A 61 -1.68 36.47 10.32
N SER A 62 -0.81 36.69 9.32
CA SER A 62 -0.05 35.74 8.51
C SER A 62 1.40 35.50 8.99
N ASP A 63 2.01 34.46 8.41
CA ASP A 63 3.45 34.12 8.33
C ASP A 63 4.14 33.51 9.56
N GLU A 64 4.41 32.20 9.46
CA GLU A 64 5.73 31.53 9.59
C GLU A 64 5.53 30.01 9.69
N THR A 65 5.35 29.31 8.57
CA THR A 65 5.42 27.84 8.50
C THR A 65 6.06 27.45 7.16
N ALA A 66 7.39 27.51 7.10
CA ALA A 66 8.16 27.00 5.96
C ALA A 66 9.36 26.13 6.40
N SER A 67 9.53 25.91 7.71
CA SER A 67 10.60 25.08 8.28
C SER A 67 10.13 23.71 8.74
N GLU A 68 8.86 23.56 9.14
CA GLU A 68 8.32 22.28 9.65
C GLU A 68 8.00 21.29 8.51
N ASP A 69 7.57 21.78 7.33
CA ASP A 69 7.23 20.91 6.19
C ASP A 69 8.45 20.26 5.51
N LYS A 70 9.66 20.83 5.70
CA LYS A 70 10.90 20.27 5.15
C LYS A 70 11.45 19.11 5.97
N GLU A 71 11.33 19.14 7.30
CA GLU A 71 11.78 18.04 8.15
C GLU A 71 10.91 16.79 7.93
N ALA A 72 9.59 16.93 7.76
CA ALA A 72 8.68 15.80 7.55
C ALA A 72 8.92 15.05 6.22
N ALA A 73 9.33 15.76 5.16
CA ALA A 73 9.61 15.16 3.85
C ALA A 73 10.96 14.43 3.80
N ASP A 74 11.98 14.94 4.50
CA ASP A 74 13.29 14.28 4.61
C ASP A 74 13.23 13.06 5.55
N GLU A 75 12.47 13.12 6.65
CA GLU A 75 12.25 11.97 7.54
C GLU A 75 11.53 10.80 6.83
N ALA A 76 10.55 11.10 5.96
CA ALA A 76 9.84 10.10 5.16
C ALA A 76 10.74 9.33 4.18
N ALA A 77 11.83 9.93 3.71
CA ALA A 77 12.80 9.30 2.81
C ALA A 77 13.85 8.48 3.59
N GLU A 78 14.20 8.87 4.82
CA GLU A 78 15.12 8.14 5.68
C GLU A 78 14.48 6.91 6.34
N GLU A 79 13.20 6.91 6.70
CA GLU A 79 12.54 5.73 7.29
C GLU A 79 12.28 4.59 6.30
N GLY A 80 12.25 4.88 4.99
CA GLY A 80 12.33 3.84 3.97
C GLY A 80 13.63 3.03 4.04
N SER A 81 14.65 3.53 4.75
CA SER A 81 15.99 2.92 4.81
C SER A 81 16.08 1.67 5.69
N ASP A 82 15.22 1.47 6.68
CA ASP A 82 15.46 0.45 7.73
C ASP A 82 14.87 -0.94 7.44
N SER A 83 13.88 -1.08 6.54
CA SER A 83 13.07 -2.32 6.50
C SER A 83 13.64 -3.50 5.69
N LEU A 84 14.88 -3.40 5.20
CA LEU A 84 15.63 -4.53 4.66
C LEU A 84 17.14 -4.46 4.98
N ASP A 85 17.60 -3.50 5.80
CA ASP A 85 18.99 -3.53 6.24
C ASP A 85 19.16 -4.48 7.42
N SER A 86 19.11 -5.77 7.12
CA SER A 86 19.70 -6.81 7.97
C SER A 86 21.23 -6.67 8.08
N GLY A 87 21.82 -5.47 7.93
CA GLY A 87 23.26 -5.22 7.91
C GLY A 87 24.05 -6.04 6.87
N ILE A 88 23.37 -6.76 5.96
CA ILE A 88 23.94 -7.78 5.07
C ILE A 88 23.40 -7.61 3.62
N SER A 89 22.52 -6.65 3.35
CA SER A 89 21.89 -6.43 2.02
C SER A 89 22.88 -6.09 0.88
N SER A 90 24.11 -5.67 1.19
CA SER A 90 25.06 -5.15 0.18
C SER A 90 25.80 -6.17 -0.70
N LYS A 91 25.43 -7.46 -0.74
CA LYS A 91 26.28 -8.50 -1.39
C LYS A 91 25.61 -9.56 -2.28
N ILE A 92 24.34 -9.43 -2.66
CA ILE A 92 23.74 -10.40 -3.59
C ILE A 92 23.96 -9.89 -5.02
N LYS A 93 24.83 -10.55 -5.78
CA LYS A 93 25.14 -10.15 -7.18
C LYS A 93 24.30 -10.84 -8.24
N ASP A 94 23.60 -11.93 -7.91
CA ASP A 94 22.76 -12.70 -8.84
C ASP A 94 21.97 -13.78 -8.07
N PRO A 95 20.77 -13.49 -7.54
CA PRO A 95 19.98 -14.50 -6.84
C PRO A 95 19.36 -15.54 -7.78
N GLU A 96 19.18 -15.24 -9.07
CA GLU A 96 18.63 -16.21 -10.04
C GLU A 96 19.59 -17.37 -10.32
N ASN A 97 20.89 -17.09 -10.43
CA ASN A 97 21.90 -18.11 -10.67
C ASN A 97 22.56 -18.62 -9.38
N PHE A 98 21.95 -18.36 -8.21
CA PHE A 98 22.51 -18.81 -6.94
C PHE A 98 22.45 -20.35 -6.83
N ASP A 99 23.62 -20.98 -6.74
CA ASP A 99 23.73 -22.43 -6.60
C ASP A 99 23.40 -22.86 -5.17
N PHE A 100 22.10 -22.98 -4.87
CA PHE A 100 21.61 -23.53 -3.61
C PHE A 100 22.10 -24.96 -3.35
N SER A 101 22.39 -25.73 -4.40
CA SER A 101 22.72 -27.14 -4.28
C SER A 101 24.11 -27.39 -3.69
N SER A 102 25.09 -26.52 -3.97
CA SER A 102 26.43 -26.65 -3.40
C SER A 102 26.51 -26.29 -1.92
N PHE A 103 25.55 -25.52 -1.40
CA PHE A 103 25.45 -25.16 0.01
C PHE A 103 24.38 -25.95 0.77
N TYR A 104 23.55 -26.71 0.05
CA TYR A 104 22.61 -27.63 0.64
C TYR A 104 23.39 -28.72 1.38
N LYS A 105 23.11 -28.84 2.67
CA LYS A 105 23.56 -29.99 3.44
C LYS A 105 22.33 -30.76 3.86
N LYS A 106 22.20 -31.96 3.28
CA LYS A 106 21.31 -33.01 3.78
C LYS A 106 21.87 -33.54 5.10
N PHE A 107 21.85 -32.70 6.13
CA PHE A 107 22.09 -33.17 7.47
C PHE A 107 20.88 -33.93 7.99
N PHE A 108 21.08 -34.68 9.07
CA PHE A 108 20.00 -35.23 9.92
C PHE A 108 19.37 -36.57 9.50
N ASP A 109 19.82 -37.18 8.38
CA ASP A 109 19.44 -38.55 7.97
C ASP A 109 20.17 -39.67 8.76
N THR A 110 21.04 -39.32 9.71
CA THR A 110 21.79 -40.29 10.51
C THR A 110 21.65 -40.01 12.01
N ASP A 111 21.58 -41.08 12.80
CA ASP A 111 21.40 -41.07 14.27
C ASP A 111 22.51 -40.37 15.07
N ALA A 112 23.54 -39.83 14.41
CA ALA A 112 24.73 -39.25 15.03
C ALA A 112 24.49 -37.85 15.63
N ASP A 113 23.31 -37.26 15.44
CA ASP A 113 23.00 -35.87 15.83
C ASP A 113 21.66 -35.77 16.56
N GLY A 114 21.40 -36.71 17.47
CA GLY A 114 20.10 -36.88 18.13
C GLY A 114 19.55 -35.63 18.82
N ASP A 115 20.40 -34.69 19.25
CA ASP A 115 19.95 -33.43 19.84
C ASP A 115 19.49 -32.41 18.79
N VAL A 116 20.10 -32.39 17.61
CA VAL A 116 19.62 -31.55 16.49
C VAL A 116 18.26 -32.02 16.01
N LYS A 117 18.07 -33.34 15.87
CA LYS A 117 16.79 -33.92 15.46
C LYS A 117 15.67 -33.51 16.43
N LYS A 118 15.90 -33.60 17.75
CA LYS A 118 14.93 -33.17 18.77
C LYS A 118 14.58 -31.69 18.66
N VAL A 119 15.57 -30.81 18.47
CA VAL A 119 15.34 -29.36 18.32
C VAL A 119 14.48 -29.08 17.08
N ARG A 120 14.80 -29.71 15.94
CA ARG A 120 14.02 -29.60 14.70
C ARG A 120 12.59 -30.13 14.87
N GLU A 121 12.42 -31.30 15.48
CA GLU A 121 11.09 -31.89 15.74
C GLU A 121 10.26 -31.03 16.71
N ALA A 122 10.88 -30.39 17.71
CA ALA A 122 10.20 -29.47 18.62
C ALA A 122 9.71 -28.19 17.90
N ALA A 123 10.49 -27.66 16.95
CA ALA A 123 10.05 -26.64 16.00
C ALA A 123 9.09 -27.21 14.91
N GLY A 124 8.88 -28.53 14.90
CA GLY A 124 8.05 -29.30 13.97
C GLY A 124 8.55 -29.31 12.53
N LEU A 125 9.86 -29.21 12.33
CA LEU A 125 10.55 -29.54 11.07
C LEU A 125 10.65 -31.07 10.95
N THR A 126 9.48 -31.74 10.85
CA THR A 126 9.38 -33.16 10.53
C THR A 126 9.26 -33.33 9.01
N ASP A 127 9.67 -34.48 8.47
CA ASP A 127 9.53 -34.77 7.03
C ASP A 127 8.10 -34.62 6.52
N GLU A 128 7.11 -34.97 7.35
CA GLU A 128 5.69 -34.82 7.04
C GLU A 128 5.29 -33.35 6.94
N ASN A 129 5.66 -32.53 7.93
CA ASN A 129 5.33 -31.11 7.94
C ASN A 129 6.05 -30.36 6.82
N LEU A 130 7.31 -30.68 6.56
CA LEU A 130 8.08 -30.07 5.47
C LEU A 130 7.44 -30.37 4.12
N LYS A 131 7.11 -31.63 3.82
CA LYS A 131 6.41 -32.01 2.58
C LYS A 131 5.06 -31.31 2.45
N LYS A 132 4.32 -31.19 3.55
CA LYS A 132 3.04 -30.49 3.58
C LYS A 132 3.22 -29.00 3.26
N VAL A 133 4.10 -28.30 3.98
CA VAL A 133 4.36 -26.87 3.78
C VAL A 133 4.86 -26.62 2.37
N MET A 134 5.82 -27.40 1.88
CA MET A 134 6.34 -27.26 0.51
C MET A 134 5.22 -27.35 -0.54
N LYS A 135 4.30 -28.31 -0.38
CA LYS A 135 3.14 -28.43 -1.28
C LYS A 135 2.17 -27.24 -1.16
N GLU A 136 1.99 -26.70 0.05
CA GLU A 136 1.14 -25.53 0.29
C GLU A 136 1.73 -24.22 -0.28
N GLN A 137 3.05 -24.18 -0.51
CA GLN A 137 3.73 -23.01 -1.10
C GLN A 137 3.81 -23.05 -2.63
N GLU A 138 3.44 -24.16 -3.28
CA GLU A 138 3.44 -24.24 -4.75
C GLU A 138 2.53 -23.16 -5.37
N GLY A 139 3.06 -22.43 -6.36
CA GLY A 139 2.35 -21.33 -7.01
C GLY A 139 2.63 -19.95 -6.41
N ASN A 140 3.34 -19.87 -5.27
CA ASN A 140 3.90 -18.60 -4.80
C ASN A 140 5.04 -18.15 -5.71
N TYR A 141 5.07 -16.86 -6.03
CA TYR A 141 5.96 -16.32 -7.07
C TYR A 141 7.44 -16.50 -6.73
N ALA A 142 7.86 -16.21 -5.50
CA ALA A 142 9.26 -16.32 -5.11
C ALA A 142 9.64 -17.78 -4.82
N TYR A 143 8.77 -18.53 -4.12
CA TYR A 143 8.95 -19.97 -3.88
C TYR A 143 9.22 -20.77 -5.17
N ASP A 144 8.45 -20.52 -6.23
CA ASP A 144 8.55 -21.28 -7.48
C ASP A 144 9.89 -21.07 -8.21
N LYS A 145 10.60 -19.97 -7.93
CA LYS A 145 11.95 -19.69 -8.47
C LYS A 145 13.07 -20.46 -7.76
N LEU A 146 12.80 -21.01 -6.57
CA LEU A 146 13.80 -21.75 -5.81
C LEU A 146 14.00 -23.16 -6.37
N THR A 147 15.24 -23.64 -6.28
CA THR A 147 15.57 -25.06 -6.46
C THR A 147 14.95 -25.93 -5.34
N GLU A 148 14.94 -27.25 -5.47
CA GLU A 148 14.45 -28.15 -4.42
C GLU A 148 15.11 -27.91 -3.04
N ALA A 149 16.42 -27.64 -3.03
CA ALA A 149 17.16 -27.29 -1.83
C ALA A 149 16.70 -25.95 -1.22
N GLY A 150 16.53 -24.92 -2.06
CA GLY A 150 16.02 -23.62 -1.64
C GLY A 150 14.58 -23.72 -1.10
N ARG A 151 13.72 -24.51 -1.76
CA ARG A 151 12.34 -24.79 -1.34
C ARG A 151 12.27 -25.53 0.00
N THR A 152 13.22 -26.43 0.26
CA THR A 152 13.35 -27.09 1.56
C THR A 152 13.70 -26.07 2.64
N LEU A 153 14.72 -25.23 2.41
CA LEU A 153 15.11 -24.18 3.34
C LEU A 153 13.95 -23.20 3.58
N TYR A 154 13.20 -22.83 2.54
CA TYR A 154 12.02 -21.97 2.65
C TYR A 154 10.99 -22.55 3.61
N ALA A 155 10.64 -23.83 3.45
CA ALA A 155 9.69 -24.50 4.33
C ALA A 155 10.19 -24.60 5.77
N GLU A 156 11.50 -24.78 5.97
CA GLU A 156 12.11 -24.73 7.30
C GLU A 156 11.97 -23.34 7.93
N LEU A 157 12.36 -22.27 7.22
CA LEU A 157 12.24 -20.90 7.73
C LEU A 157 10.77 -20.56 8.03
N TYR A 158 9.84 -20.92 7.15
CA TYR A 158 8.41 -20.72 7.35
C TYR A 158 7.91 -21.36 8.65
N LEU A 159 8.27 -22.62 8.90
CA LEU A 159 7.88 -23.32 10.13
C LEU A 159 8.50 -22.70 11.38
N VAL A 160 9.77 -22.26 11.30
CA VAL A 160 10.43 -21.58 12.42
C VAL A 160 9.71 -20.28 12.76
N LEU A 161 9.45 -19.43 11.76
CA LEU A 161 8.82 -18.12 11.94
C LEU A 161 7.37 -18.23 12.43
N THR A 162 6.59 -19.16 11.88
CA THR A 162 5.17 -19.33 12.23
C THR A 162 4.93 -19.94 13.60
N LYS A 163 5.96 -20.52 14.22
CA LYS A 163 5.92 -21.07 15.57
C LYS A 163 6.72 -20.27 16.59
N GLU A 164 7.27 -19.13 16.19
CA GLU A 164 8.18 -18.33 17.02
C GLU A 164 9.31 -19.18 17.62
N SER A 165 9.83 -20.15 16.86
CA SER A 165 10.93 -21.00 17.33
C SER A 165 12.26 -20.27 17.22
N GLU A 166 13.20 -20.61 18.08
CA GLU A 166 14.53 -19.99 18.15
C GLU A 166 15.64 -21.06 18.08
N GLU A 167 16.77 -20.66 17.50
CA GLU A 167 17.99 -21.46 17.39
C GLU A 167 17.76 -22.83 16.74
N VAL A 168 16.95 -22.86 15.68
CA VAL A 168 16.58 -24.08 14.97
C VAL A 168 17.58 -24.36 13.87
N TYR A 169 18.20 -25.53 13.89
CA TYR A 169 19.15 -25.96 12.85
C TYR A 169 18.46 -26.09 11.48
N VAL A 170 19.04 -25.45 10.45
CA VAL A 170 18.53 -25.42 9.07
C VAL A 170 19.44 -26.17 8.11
N SER A 171 18.92 -26.56 6.95
CA SER A 171 19.60 -27.40 5.95
C SER A 171 20.57 -26.63 5.04
N THR A 172 21.29 -25.65 5.59
CA THR A 172 22.30 -24.84 4.89
C THR A 172 23.44 -24.43 5.81
N THR A 173 24.61 -24.18 5.22
CA THR A 173 25.75 -23.52 5.88
C THR A 173 26.12 -22.19 5.23
N SER A 174 25.27 -21.66 4.36
CA SER A 174 25.47 -20.40 3.66
C SER A 174 24.55 -19.31 4.22
N GLU A 175 25.15 -18.21 4.70
CA GLU A 175 24.41 -17.01 5.10
C GLU A 175 23.62 -16.42 3.93
N GLN A 176 24.22 -16.42 2.73
CA GLN A 176 23.57 -15.92 1.52
C GLN A 176 22.32 -16.72 1.17
N ALA A 177 22.35 -18.04 1.37
CA ALA A 177 21.18 -18.88 1.14
C ALA A 177 20.03 -18.56 2.12
N ILE A 178 20.35 -18.29 3.40
CA ILE A 178 19.36 -17.86 4.39
C ILE A 178 18.80 -16.50 3.99
N ASP A 179 19.65 -15.55 3.60
CA ASP A 179 19.23 -14.19 3.24
C ASP A 179 18.30 -14.19 2.02
N ILE A 180 18.68 -14.88 0.94
CA ILE A 180 17.84 -14.98 -0.27
C ILE A 180 16.49 -15.63 0.05
N VAL A 181 16.50 -16.77 0.77
CA VAL A 181 15.26 -17.51 1.07
C VAL A 181 14.37 -16.77 2.06
N PHE A 182 14.96 -16.08 3.05
CA PHE A 182 14.20 -15.22 3.96
C PHE A 182 13.51 -14.09 3.18
N ASN A 183 14.24 -13.39 2.31
CA ASN A 183 13.65 -12.34 1.47
C ASN A 183 12.53 -12.87 0.57
N TYR A 184 12.70 -14.05 -0.03
CA TYR A 184 11.67 -14.68 -0.86
C TYR A 184 10.42 -15.03 -0.05
N LEU A 185 10.60 -15.55 1.15
CA LEU A 185 9.50 -15.83 2.08
C LEU A 185 8.75 -14.54 2.44
N MET A 186 9.46 -13.45 2.77
CA MET A 186 8.82 -12.18 3.11
C MET A 186 8.14 -11.51 1.92
N ILE A 187 8.61 -11.74 0.69
CA ILE A 187 7.93 -11.30 -0.54
C ILE A 187 6.60 -12.04 -0.73
N ASP A 188 6.56 -13.36 -0.51
CA ASP A 188 5.35 -14.16 -0.72
C ASP A 188 4.32 -14.02 0.42
N HIS A 189 4.78 -13.73 1.65
CA HIS A 189 3.95 -13.78 2.86
C HIS A 189 3.78 -12.44 3.59
N PRO A 190 3.03 -11.47 3.03
CA PRO A 190 2.75 -10.20 3.70
C PRO A 190 1.94 -10.37 5.01
N GLU A 191 1.32 -11.54 5.22
CA GLU A 191 0.60 -11.87 6.46
C GLU A 191 1.51 -12.11 7.67
N ILE A 192 2.82 -12.31 7.46
CA ILE A 192 3.81 -12.49 8.54
C ILE A 192 4.27 -11.11 9.01
N PHE A 193 3.39 -10.41 9.74
CA PHE A 193 3.64 -9.04 10.20
C PHE A 193 4.44 -8.94 11.50
N TRP A 194 4.68 -10.05 12.19
CA TRP A 194 5.33 -10.06 13.51
C TRP A 194 6.83 -10.40 13.44
N VAL A 195 7.41 -10.40 12.24
CA VAL A 195 8.83 -10.71 12.00
C VAL A 195 9.45 -9.51 11.30
N GLU A 196 10.44 -8.88 11.93
CA GLU A 196 11.18 -7.73 11.36
C GLU A 196 12.51 -8.13 10.72
N GLY A 197 13.03 -9.29 11.09
CA GLY A 197 14.30 -9.76 10.61
C GLY A 197 14.61 -11.17 11.10
N TYR A 198 15.88 -11.52 11.05
CA TYR A 198 16.35 -12.82 11.50
C TYR A 198 17.74 -12.72 12.12
N SER A 199 18.12 -13.77 12.85
CA SER A 199 19.49 -13.99 13.28
C SER A 199 19.86 -15.45 13.06
N PHE A 200 21.16 -15.73 12.99
CA PHE A 200 21.65 -17.10 12.96
C PHE A 200 22.92 -17.27 13.78
N LYS A 201 23.15 -18.50 14.25
CA LYS A 201 24.40 -18.93 14.88
C LYS A 201 25.13 -19.91 13.97
N LYS A 202 26.43 -19.70 13.79
CA LYS A 202 27.33 -20.64 13.11
C LYS A 202 28.02 -21.54 14.12
N TYR A 203 28.10 -22.82 13.79
CA TYR A 203 28.90 -23.81 14.52
C TYR A 203 30.01 -24.27 13.58
N THR A 204 31.26 -23.96 13.94
CA THR A 204 32.42 -24.20 13.09
C THR A 204 33.36 -25.25 13.68
N VAL A 205 34.04 -25.98 12.80
CA VAL A 205 35.17 -26.84 13.16
C VAL A 205 36.38 -26.33 12.38
N GLY A 206 37.31 -25.66 13.07
CA GLY A 206 38.32 -24.83 12.42
C GLY A 206 37.66 -23.70 11.62
N ASP A 207 38.03 -23.56 10.36
CA ASP A 207 37.50 -22.52 9.46
C ASP A 207 36.25 -22.96 8.67
N VAL A 208 35.78 -24.19 8.87
CA VAL A 208 34.63 -24.75 8.15
C VAL A 208 33.36 -24.58 8.99
N THR A 209 32.33 -23.98 8.40
CA THR A 209 30.99 -23.96 9.01
C THR A 209 30.34 -25.33 8.84
N GLU A 210 30.13 -26.02 9.96
CA GLU A 210 29.48 -27.31 9.98
C GLU A 210 27.97 -27.16 10.00
N LYS A 211 27.43 -26.29 10.87
CA LYS A 211 25.97 -26.11 11.03
C LYS A 211 25.60 -24.64 11.20
N MET A 212 24.36 -24.31 10.83
CA MET A 212 23.74 -23.02 11.16
C MET A 212 22.40 -23.25 11.86
N ALA A 213 22.12 -22.42 12.87
CA ALA A 213 20.83 -22.36 13.55
C ALA A 213 20.19 -20.99 13.32
N PHE A 214 18.91 -20.98 12.97
CA PHE A 214 18.15 -19.80 12.58
C PHE A 214 17.10 -19.42 13.64
N SER A 215 16.88 -18.12 13.82
CA SER A 215 15.80 -17.54 14.62
C SER A 215 15.20 -16.35 13.87
N GLY A 216 13.88 -16.19 13.93
CA GLY A 216 13.25 -14.90 13.60
C GLY A 216 13.53 -13.84 14.67
N GLN A 217 13.43 -12.57 14.29
CA GLN A 217 13.34 -11.45 15.21
C GLN A 217 11.86 -11.06 15.33
N TYR A 218 11.24 -11.43 16.45
CA TYR A 218 9.79 -11.32 16.64
C TYR A 218 9.42 -10.03 17.38
N THR A 219 8.49 -9.27 16.83
CA THR A 219 7.96 -8.04 17.44
C THR A 219 6.79 -8.29 18.38
N TYR A 220 6.06 -9.39 18.14
CA TYR A 220 4.89 -9.79 18.89
C TYR A 220 5.00 -11.27 19.24
N ASP A 221 4.34 -11.67 20.33
CA ASP A 221 4.13 -13.09 20.64
C ASP A 221 2.89 -13.63 19.91
N LEU A 222 2.76 -14.96 19.79
CA LEU A 222 1.64 -15.60 19.09
C LEU A 222 0.25 -15.21 19.63
N LYS A 223 0.14 -14.78 20.89
CA LYS A 223 -1.13 -14.35 21.48
C LYS A 223 -1.51 -12.95 20.98
N GLU A 224 -0.56 -12.04 20.88
CA GLU A 224 -0.78 -10.72 20.28
C GLU A 224 -1.01 -10.83 18.77
N VAL A 225 -0.25 -11.70 18.09
CA VAL A 225 -0.47 -12.05 16.68
C VAL A 225 -1.92 -12.50 16.45
N ALA A 226 -2.44 -13.40 17.29
CA ALA A 226 -3.82 -13.86 17.18
C ALA A 226 -4.86 -12.76 17.42
N GLN A 227 -4.57 -11.76 18.25
CA GLN A 227 -5.46 -10.61 18.47
C GLN A 227 -5.47 -9.66 17.28
N ARG A 228 -4.30 -9.36 16.72
CA ARG A 228 -4.15 -8.52 15.52
C ARG A 228 -4.76 -9.17 14.29
N LYS A 229 -4.57 -10.48 14.10
CA LYS A 229 -5.21 -11.26 13.02
C LYS A 229 -6.73 -11.10 13.01
N LYS A 230 -7.40 -11.08 14.17
CA LYS A 230 -8.86 -10.83 14.23
C LYS A 230 -9.26 -9.45 13.72
N LYS A 231 -8.44 -8.42 13.97
CA LYS A 231 -8.68 -7.06 13.46
C LYS A 231 -8.45 -7.00 11.95
N ILE A 232 -7.36 -7.62 11.48
CA ILE A 232 -7.04 -7.78 10.06
C ILE A 232 -8.17 -8.50 9.34
N ASP A 233 -8.62 -9.65 9.83
CA ASP A 233 -9.71 -10.42 9.24
C ASP A 233 -11.01 -9.60 9.14
N LYS A 234 -11.31 -8.77 10.15
CA LYS A 234 -12.47 -7.88 10.11
C LYS A 234 -12.35 -6.86 8.98
N TYR A 235 -11.21 -6.17 8.89
CA TYR A 235 -10.94 -5.17 7.84
C TYR A 235 -11.02 -5.80 6.44
N VAL A 236 -10.35 -6.94 6.26
CA VAL A 236 -10.27 -7.67 5.00
C VAL A 236 -11.66 -8.13 4.55
N ASN A 237 -12.47 -8.69 5.46
CA ASN A 237 -13.83 -9.11 5.13
C ASN A 237 -14.72 -7.92 4.72
N GLU A 238 -14.59 -6.77 5.39
CA GLU A 238 -15.31 -5.55 5.02
C GLU A 238 -14.91 -5.09 3.60
N CYS A 239 -13.61 -4.99 3.32
CA CYS A 239 -13.10 -4.61 2.01
C CYS A 239 -13.57 -5.55 0.90
N ILE A 240 -13.39 -6.87 1.08
CA ILE A 240 -13.70 -7.89 0.07
C ILE A 240 -15.21 -7.99 -0.17
N SER A 241 -16.05 -7.72 0.82
CA SER A 241 -17.51 -7.73 0.65
C SER A 241 -18.02 -6.66 -0.34
N GLY A 242 -17.26 -5.56 -0.51
CA GLY A 242 -17.54 -4.52 -1.50
C GLY A 242 -16.83 -4.72 -2.84
N ALA A 243 -15.95 -5.72 -2.96
CA ALA A 243 -15.17 -5.93 -4.17
C ALA A 243 -16.04 -6.38 -5.36
N PRO A 244 -15.76 -5.92 -6.59
CA PRO A 244 -16.49 -6.35 -7.77
C PRO A 244 -16.41 -7.88 -7.98
N SER A 245 -17.56 -8.52 -8.19
CA SER A 245 -17.66 -9.96 -8.52
C SER A 245 -17.30 -10.27 -9.99
N SER A 246 -16.48 -9.44 -10.62
CA SER A 246 -16.13 -9.56 -12.04
C SER A 246 -15.16 -10.72 -12.30
N GLY A 247 -15.27 -11.34 -13.49
CA GLY A 247 -14.25 -12.25 -14.01
C GLY A 247 -13.05 -11.52 -14.65
N ASP A 248 -13.14 -10.19 -14.77
CA ASP A 248 -12.06 -9.33 -15.26
C ASP A 248 -11.31 -8.75 -14.06
N ASP A 249 -10.02 -9.09 -13.94
CA ASP A 249 -9.18 -8.75 -12.80
C ASP A 249 -8.99 -7.23 -12.64
N TYR A 250 -9.03 -6.48 -13.75
CA TYR A 250 -8.82 -5.04 -13.77
C TYR A 250 -9.72 -4.30 -12.77
N PHE A 251 -11.01 -4.66 -12.72
CA PHE A 251 -11.97 -3.98 -11.85
C PHE A 251 -11.70 -4.25 -10.37
N LYS A 252 -11.20 -5.44 -10.03
CA LYS A 252 -10.81 -5.78 -8.65
C LYS A 252 -9.53 -5.04 -8.26
N ILE A 253 -8.55 -4.99 -9.17
CA ILE A 253 -7.29 -4.27 -8.94
C ILE A 253 -7.56 -2.78 -8.71
N LYS A 254 -8.33 -2.15 -9.62
CA LYS A 254 -8.75 -0.75 -9.48
C LYS A 254 -9.50 -0.49 -8.17
N TYR A 255 -10.43 -1.38 -7.80
CA TYR A 255 -11.16 -1.27 -6.53
C TYR A 255 -10.21 -1.29 -5.32
N ILE A 256 -9.29 -2.26 -5.24
CA ILE A 256 -8.34 -2.33 -4.11
C ILE A 256 -7.40 -1.13 -4.08
N TYR A 257 -6.93 -0.70 -5.25
CA TYR A 257 -6.08 0.48 -5.41
C TYR A 257 -6.74 1.72 -4.81
N GLU A 258 -7.97 2.03 -5.23
CA GLU A 258 -8.76 3.15 -4.71
C GLU A 258 -9.13 2.95 -3.23
N TYR A 259 -9.44 1.72 -2.82
CA TYR A 259 -9.86 1.41 -1.45
C TYR A 259 -8.76 1.71 -0.42
N ILE A 260 -7.51 1.32 -0.72
CA ILE A 260 -6.33 1.56 0.12
C ILE A 260 -6.02 3.06 0.18
N ILE A 261 -5.94 3.74 -0.98
CA ILE A 261 -5.67 5.19 -1.06
C ILE A 261 -6.75 6.00 -0.33
N ALA A 262 -8.00 5.53 -0.36
CA ALA A 262 -9.09 6.24 0.30
C ALA A 262 -9.08 6.15 1.84
N ARG A 263 -8.32 5.22 2.42
CA ARG A 263 -8.41 4.81 3.85
C ARG A 263 -7.07 4.75 4.57
N THR A 264 -6.01 5.21 3.92
CA THR A 264 -4.66 5.19 4.47
C THR A 264 -4.05 6.54 4.22
N ASP A 265 -3.48 7.14 5.26
CA ASP A 265 -2.68 8.36 5.14
C ASP A 265 -1.18 8.01 5.18
N TYR A 266 -0.38 8.71 4.38
CA TYR A 266 1.06 8.52 4.40
C TYR A 266 1.68 9.24 5.60
N VAL A 267 2.19 8.48 6.57
CA VAL A 267 2.74 9.02 7.83
C VAL A 267 4.03 8.27 8.19
N SER A 268 5.15 9.00 8.16
CA SER A 268 6.43 8.52 8.69
C SER A 268 6.32 8.29 10.20
N GLY A 269 6.98 7.25 10.71
CA GLY A 269 7.00 6.91 12.13
C GLY A 269 5.71 6.28 12.67
N ALA A 270 4.70 6.05 11.82
CA ALA A 270 3.47 5.38 12.24
C ALA A 270 3.77 3.98 12.83
N PRO A 271 3.07 3.54 13.87
CA PRO A 271 3.26 2.21 14.44
C PRO A 271 3.06 1.13 13.37
N ASP A 272 3.95 0.14 13.34
CA ASP A 272 3.91 -0.98 12.39
C ASP A 272 4.02 -0.57 10.90
N ASN A 273 4.51 0.65 10.57
CA ASN A 273 4.48 1.23 9.22
C ASN A 273 5.17 0.40 8.11
N GLN A 274 5.94 -0.62 8.47
CA GLN A 274 6.60 -1.56 7.57
C GLN A 274 5.79 -2.84 7.28
N ASN A 275 4.57 -2.99 7.79
CA ASN A 275 3.76 -4.19 7.62
C ASN A 275 2.25 -3.90 7.49
N ILE A 276 1.44 -4.92 7.27
CA ILE A 276 -0.01 -4.76 7.00
C ILE A 276 -0.83 -4.20 8.18
N CYS A 277 -0.30 -4.22 9.41
CA CYS A 277 -1.03 -3.72 10.58
C CYS A 277 -1.22 -2.20 10.54
N SER A 278 -0.23 -1.45 10.05
CA SER A 278 -0.31 0.01 9.96
C SER A 278 -1.52 0.44 9.13
N VAL A 279 -1.76 -0.24 8.00
CA VAL A 279 -2.91 0.02 7.12
C VAL A 279 -4.22 -0.55 7.69
N PHE A 280 -4.25 -1.83 8.06
CA PHE A 280 -5.51 -2.49 8.43
C PHE A 280 -6.01 -2.17 9.85
N ILE A 281 -5.14 -1.64 10.70
CA ILE A 281 -5.45 -1.31 12.10
C ILE A 281 -5.24 0.19 12.37
N GLY A 282 -4.12 0.75 11.90
CA GLY A 282 -3.77 2.15 12.14
C GLY A 282 -4.47 3.14 11.20
N GLY A 283 -4.57 2.81 9.91
CA GLY A 283 -5.00 3.74 8.86
C GLY A 283 -3.91 4.72 8.43
N GLU A 284 -2.67 4.54 8.87
CA GLU A 284 -1.53 5.44 8.63
C GLU A 284 -0.29 4.58 8.39
N SER A 285 0.49 4.84 7.34
CA SER A 285 1.62 3.96 6.97
C SER A 285 2.66 4.65 6.07
N VAL A 286 3.78 3.95 5.80
CA VAL A 286 4.71 4.26 4.69
C VAL A 286 4.57 3.26 3.55
N CYS A 287 5.36 3.44 2.48
CA CYS A 287 5.29 2.68 1.23
C CYS A 287 5.25 1.15 1.40
N SER A 288 6.04 0.60 2.33
CA SER A 288 6.08 -0.83 2.64
C SER A 288 4.73 -1.37 3.13
N GLY A 289 4.06 -0.67 4.04
CA GLY A 289 2.73 -1.07 4.50
C GLY A 289 1.66 -0.94 3.42
N TYR A 290 1.69 0.11 2.59
CA TYR A 290 0.81 0.26 1.42
C TYR A 290 0.96 -0.94 0.46
N ALA A 291 2.21 -1.24 0.05
CA ALA A 291 2.49 -2.32 -0.90
C ALA A 291 2.08 -3.70 -0.36
N LYS A 292 2.39 -4.00 0.91
CA LYS A 292 2.01 -5.27 1.55
C LYS A 292 0.50 -5.39 1.76
N ALA A 293 -0.19 -4.31 2.08
CA ALA A 293 -1.65 -4.31 2.23
C ALA A 293 -2.35 -4.55 0.89
N THR A 294 -1.89 -3.88 -0.17
CA THR A 294 -2.35 -4.08 -1.54
C THR A 294 -2.13 -5.52 -1.98
N GLN A 295 -0.92 -6.04 -1.78
CA GLN A 295 -0.59 -7.44 -2.05
C GLN A 295 -1.55 -8.40 -1.33
N TYR A 296 -1.72 -8.20 -0.03
CA TYR A 296 -2.54 -9.08 0.80
C TYR A 296 -3.99 -9.14 0.29
N LEU A 297 -4.61 -7.98 0.02
CA LEU A 297 -6.00 -7.93 -0.44
C LEU A 297 -6.18 -8.51 -1.85
N LEU A 298 -5.26 -8.25 -2.77
CA LEU A 298 -5.31 -8.82 -4.13
C LEU A 298 -5.14 -10.35 -4.11
N ASN A 299 -4.21 -10.86 -3.31
CA ASN A 299 -4.01 -12.30 -3.15
C ASN A 299 -5.27 -12.96 -2.55
N LYS A 300 -5.98 -12.30 -1.62
CA LYS A 300 -7.28 -12.79 -1.10
C LYS A 300 -8.39 -12.82 -2.16
N LEU A 301 -8.30 -11.99 -3.20
CA LEU A 301 -9.20 -12.00 -4.34
C LEU A 301 -8.77 -12.98 -5.46
N GLY A 302 -7.71 -13.75 -5.23
CA GLY A 302 -7.17 -14.73 -6.18
C GLY A 302 -6.34 -14.10 -7.30
N ILE A 303 -5.90 -12.85 -7.13
CA ILE A 303 -5.05 -12.13 -8.08
C ILE A 303 -3.62 -12.23 -7.59
N GLU A 304 -2.75 -12.82 -8.41
CA GLU A 304 -1.32 -12.95 -8.12
C GLU A 304 -0.68 -11.56 -8.01
N CYS A 305 -0.22 -11.21 -6.81
CA CYS A 305 0.44 -9.96 -6.51
C CYS A 305 1.63 -10.20 -5.57
N ILE A 306 2.72 -9.49 -5.80
CA ILE A 306 3.89 -9.47 -4.90
C ILE A 306 4.33 -8.04 -4.59
N THR A 307 5.04 -7.87 -3.49
CA THR A 307 5.78 -6.65 -3.20
C THR A 307 7.08 -6.62 -4.02
N VAL A 308 7.37 -5.46 -4.58
CA VAL A 308 8.63 -5.15 -5.29
C VAL A 308 9.33 -4.08 -4.48
N SER A 309 10.64 -4.25 -4.26
CA SER A 309 11.48 -3.27 -3.59
C SER A 309 12.48 -2.68 -4.55
N GLY A 310 12.90 -1.45 -4.28
CA GLY A 310 13.85 -0.74 -5.11
C GLY A 310 14.11 0.65 -4.58
N THR A 311 14.43 1.57 -5.48
CA THR A 311 14.57 2.99 -5.16
C THR A 311 13.73 3.84 -6.09
N VAL A 312 13.42 5.06 -5.65
CA VAL A 312 12.79 6.10 -6.46
C VAL A 312 13.60 7.37 -6.38
N ASP A 313 13.56 8.12 -7.47
CA ASP A 313 14.06 9.50 -7.47
C ASP A 313 12.87 10.41 -7.14
N THR A 314 12.92 11.02 -5.96
CA THR A 314 12.00 12.09 -5.56
C THR A 314 12.61 13.44 -5.92
N ARG A 315 11.88 14.55 -5.71
CA ARG A 315 12.41 15.89 -5.99
C ARG A 315 13.57 16.28 -5.06
N THR A 316 13.58 15.79 -3.83
CA THR A 316 14.57 16.16 -2.79
C THR A 316 15.64 15.08 -2.62
N THR A 317 15.28 13.82 -2.85
CA THR A 317 16.13 12.67 -2.56
C THR A 317 16.20 11.75 -3.77
N SER A 318 17.42 11.54 -4.28
CA SER A 318 17.70 10.49 -5.27
C SER A 318 17.93 9.16 -4.57
N ASP A 319 17.53 8.07 -5.22
CA ASP A 319 17.67 6.71 -4.72
C ASP A 319 17.04 6.44 -3.33
N ALA A 320 15.93 7.10 -3.01
CA ALA A 320 15.16 6.82 -1.79
C ALA A 320 14.57 5.41 -1.87
N LYS A 321 14.72 4.60 -0.81
CA LYS A 321 14.17 3.23 -0.80
C LYS A 321 12.65 3.27 -0.90
N HIS A 322 12.09 2.39 -1.73
CA HIS A 322 10.67 2.36 -1.99
C HIS A 322 10.15 0.95 -2.22
N SER A 323 8.85 0.76 -2.00
CA SER A 323 8.15 -0.50 -2.23
C SER A 323 6.81 -0.27 -2.92
N TRP A 324 6.55 -1.09 -3.94
CA TRP A 324 5.33 -1.09 -4.74
C TRP A 324 4.96 -2.54 -5.09
N ASN A 325 4.14 -2.78 -6.11
CA ASN A 325 3.70 -4.12 -6.45
C ASN A 325 3.85 -4.49 -7.94
N LEU A 326 4.09 -5.78 -8.16
CA LEU A 326 3.89 -6.46 -9.43
C LEU A 326 2.59 -7.27 -9.32
N VAL A 327 1.68 -7.08 -10.26
CA VAL A 327 0.36 -7.73 -10.28
C VAL A 327 0.09 -8.40 -11.62
N LYS A 328 -0.57 -9.56 -11.59
CA LYS A 328 -1.03 -10.26 -12.78
C LYS A 328 -2.50 -9.93 -13.05
N CYS A 329 -2.75 -9.11 -14.05
CA CYS A 329 -4.09 -8.71 -14.48
C CYS A 329 -4.43 -9.44 -15.79
N ASN A 330 -5.52 -10.21 -15.81
CA ASN A 330 -6.01 -10.88 -17.02
C ASN A 330 -4.93 -11.73 -17.72
N GLY A 331 -4.06 -12.37 -16.92
CA GLY A 331 -2.97 -13.23 -17.39
C GLY A 331 -1.69 -12.52 -17.82
N LYS A 332 -1.60 -11.18 -17.70
CA LYS A 332 -0.38 -10.41 -18.01
C LYS A 332 0.11 -9.65 -16.78
N TYR A 333 1.42 -9.44 -16.67
CA TYR A 333 2.01 -8.68 -15.58
C TYR A 333 2.00 -7.18 -15.84
N TYR A 334 1.75 -6.42 -14.78
CA TYR A 334 1.80 -4.97 -14.71
C TYR A 334 2.34 -4.53 -13.36
N TYR A 335 2.83 -3.30 -13.27
CA TYR A 335 3.13 -2.67 -11.99
C TYR A 335 1.95 -1.83 -11.49
N ILE A 336 1.80 -1.80 -10.17
CA ILE A 336 0.94 -0.85 -9.47
C ILE A 336 1.69 -0.25 -8.29
N ASP A 337 1.45 1.03 -8.01
CA ASP A 337 1.95 1.70 -6.80
C ASP A 337 0.82 2.51 -6.15
N THR A 338 0.32 2.02 -5.02
CA THR A 338 -0.72 2.70 -4.23
C THR A 338 -0.19 3.89 -3.45
N THR A 339 1.11 3.95 -3.17
CA THR A 339 1.74 5.08 -2.46
C THR A 339 1.81 6.28 -3.40
N TRP A 340 2.35 6.09 -4.61
CA TRP A 340 2.37 7.16 -5.62
C TRP A 340 0.99 7.36 -6.28
N GLY A 341 0.07 6.41 -6.08
CA GLY A 341 -1.35 6.60 -6.37
C GLY A 341 -2.05 7.57 -5.43
N ASP A 342 -1.59 7.65 -4.19
CA ASP A 342 -2.09 8.60 -3.21
C ASP A 342 -1.52 9.98 -3.53
N SER A 343 -2.37 10.86 -4.05
CA SER A 343 -1.91 12.20 -4.41
C SER A 343 -1.53 13.02 -3.19
N SER A 344 -2.00 12.68 -1.97
CA SER A 344 -1.56 13.35 -0.76
C SER A 344 -0.04 13.19 -0.58
N TYR A 345 0.49 11.98 -0.74
CA TYR A 345 1.94 11.71 -0.73
C TYR A 345 2.69 12.55 -1.77
N GLN A 346 2.17 12.63 -3.00
CA GLN A 346 2.78 13.45 -4.03
C GLN A 346 2.73 14.94 -3.71
N THR A 347 1.69 15.43 -3.03
CA THR A 347 1.61 16.84 -2.64
C THR A 347 2.58 17.21 -1.53
N VAL A 348 2.85 16.33 -0.55
CA VAL A 348 3.90 16.56 0.46
C VAL A 348 5.30 16.32 -0.08
N SER A 349 5.49 15.43 -1.05
CA SER A 349 6.77 15.22 -1.73
C SER A 349 7.02 16.18 -2.91
N SER A 350 6.08 17.08 -3.22
CA SER A 350 6.25 18.06 -4.29
C SER A 350 5.82 19.48 -3.90
N ASP A 351 6.80 20.37 -3.72
CA ASP A 351 6.64 21.84 -3.73
C ASP A 351 6.21 22.39 -5.12
N SER A 352 5.37 21.69 -5.87
CA SER A 352 4.90 22.24 -7.16
C SER A 352 3.74 23.19 -6.89
N GLU A 353 3.74 24.36 -7.51
CA GLU A 353 2.58 25.28 -7.52
C GLU A 353 1.29 24.61 -8.04
N ASN A 354 1.39 23.37 -8.58
CA ASN A 354 0.30 22.54 -9.09
C ASN A 354 -0.07 21.34 -8.20
N ALA A 355 0.59 21.13 -7.05
CA ALA A 355 0.30 20.02 -6.13
C ALA A 355 -1.15 20.05 -5.63
N THR A 356 -1.70 21.25 -5.42
CA THR A 356 -3.12 21.48 -5.06
C THR A 356 -4.11 21.18 -6.20
N ASN A 357 -3.64 20.70 -7.36
CA ASN A 357 -4.43 20.43 -8.56
C ASN A 357 -4.24 19.00 -9.09
N LEU A 358 -4.11 18.01 -8.21
CA LEU A 358 -4.22 16.59 -8.57
C LEU A 358 -5.54 16.01 -8.06
N PRO A 359 -6.22 15.14 -8.82
CA PRO A 359 -7.29 14.32 -8.28
C PRO A 359 -6.77 13.52 -7.09
N ARG A 360 -7.61 13.17 -6.12
CA ARG A 360 -7.18 12.41 -4.93
C ARG A 360 -6.41 11.13 -5.27
N VAL A 361 -6.81 10.46 -6.35
CA VAL A 361 -6.19 9.23 -6.84
C VAL A 361 -5.45 9.52 -8.14
N ASN A 362 -4.15 9.25 -8.14
CA ASN A 362 -3.29 9.34 -9.32
C ASN A 362 -3.21 7.97 -10.01
N TYR A 363 -3.79 7.85 -11.21
CA TYR A 363 -3.81 6.61 -11.96
C TYR A 363 -2.62 6.41 -12.91
N GLU A 364 -1.63 7.30 -12.90
CA GLU A 364 -0.34 7.11 -13.60
C GLU A 364 0.42 5.89 -13.09
N TYR A 365 0.03 5.31 -11.94
CA TYR A 365 0.65 4.14 -11.34
C TYR A 365 -0.31 2.95 -11.20
N LEU A 366 -1.38 2.89 -12.02
CA LEU A 366 -2.31 1.76 -12.06
C LEU A 366 -2.18 0.97 -13.37
N CYS A 367 -1.64 -0.24 -13.25
CA CYS A 367 -1.42 -1.22 -14.31
C CYS A 367 -0.50 -0.69 -15.41
N VAL A 368 0.73 -0.35 -15.03
CA VAL A 368 1.72 0.24 -15.92
C VAL A 368 2.78 -0.75 -16.39
N THR A 369 3.44 -0.41 -17.49
CA THR A 369 4.53 -1.20 -18.07
C THR A 369 5.84 -1.01 -17.32
N THR A 370 6.83 -1.86 -17.62
CA THR A 370 8.22 -1.69 -17.18
C THR A 370 8.78 -0.34 -17.64
N GLU A 371 8.53 0.07 -18.89
CA GLU A 371 8.96 1.39 -19.40
C GLU A 371 8.37 2.53 -18.57
N ASN A 372 7.08 2.45 -18.21
CA ASN A 372 6.42 3.49 -17.45
C ASN A 372 6.91 3.56 -16.01
N ILE A 373 7.02 2.43 -15.30
CA ILE A 373 7.46 2.48 -13.89
C ILE A 373 8.94 2.90 -13.79
N LEU A 374 9.78 2.52 -14.75
CA LEU A 374 11.21 2.85 -14.75
C LEU A 374 11.52 4.33 -15.04
N SER A 375 10.52 5.16 -15.37
CA SER A 375 10.77 6.60 -15.52
C SER A 375 11.21 7.27 -14.22
N ASN A 376 10.83 6.71 -13.08
CA ASN A 376 11.13 7.25 -11.75
C ASN A 376 11.35 6.18 -10.67
N HIS A 377 11.16 4.89 -10.97
CA HIS A 377 11.52 3.77 -10.11
C HIS A 377 12.74 3.02 -10.65
N LYS A 378 13.51 2.41 -9.76
CA LYS A 378 14.62 1.50 -10.07
C LYS A 378 14.43 0.22 -9.27
N PHE A 379 14.38 -0.93 -9.94
CA PHE A 379 14.25 -2.21 -9.26
C PHE A 379 15.50 -2.54 -8.44
N SER A 380 15.31 -3.20 -7.31
CA SER A 380 16.40 -3.92 -6.64
C SER A 380 16.65 -5.28 -7.29
N ASP A 381 17.84 -5.83 -7.10
CA ASP A 381 18.23 -7.15 -7.60
C ASP A 381 17.78 -8.30 -6.68
N VAL A 382 16.82 -8.09 -5.77
CA VAL A 382 16.39 -9.09 -4.78
C VAL A 382 15.75 -10.31 -5.46
N ILE A 383 14.87 -10.07 -6.42
CA ILE A 383 14.14 -11.11 -7.15
C ILE A 383 13.99 -10.67 -8.60
N ALA A 384 14.11 -11.63 -9.51
CA ALA A 384 13.85 -11.33 -10.91
C ALA A 384 12.36 -11.09 -11.18
N LEU A 385 12.12 -10.02 -11.93
CA LEU A 385 10.79 -9.54 -12.30
C LEU A 385 10.59 -9.74 -13.81
N PRO A 386 9.38 -10.10 -14.26
CA PRO A 386 9.11 -10.22 -15.68
C PRO A 386 9.03 -8.84 -16.32
N GLU A 387 9.34 -8.77 -17.61
CA GLU A 387 9.06 -7.56 -18.38
C GLU A 387 7.54 -7.38 -18.55
N CYS A 388 7.04 -6.21 -18.17
CA CYS A 388 5.65 -5.81 -18.31
C CYS A 388 5.54 -4.89 -19.54
N ASN A 389 5.03 -5.39 -20.66
CA ASN A 389 4.99 -4.65 -21.94
C ASN A 389 3.57 -4.42 -22.49
N SER A 390 2.55 -4.86 -21.77
CA SER A 390 1.15 -4.72 -22.19
C SER A 390 0.58 -3.39 -21.74
N MET A 391 -0.18 -2.75 -22.63
CA MET A 391 -1.02 -1.59 -22.30
C MET A 391 -2.51 -1.96 -22.20
N ALA A 392 -2.87 -3.24 -22.37
CA ALA A 392 -4.26 -3.67 -22.48
C ALA A 392 -5.10 -3.36 -21.24
N ASP A 393 -4.51 -3.52 -20.05
CA ASP A 393 -5.17 -3.25 -18.77
C ASP A 393 -4.65 -1.98 -18.08
N ASN A 394 -3.87 -1.15 -18.79
CA ASN A 394 -3.50 0.17 -18.30
C ASN A 394 -4.75 1.01 -18.04
N TYR A 395 -4.77 1.75 -16.92
CA TYR A 395 -5.95 2.53 -16.53
C TYR A 395 -6.47 3.43 -17.65
N TYR A 396 -5.62 4.24 -18.28
CA TYR A 396 -6.09 5.19 -19.29
C TYR A 396 -6.61 4.49 -20.55
N VAL A 397 -6.06 3.31 -20.89
CA VAL A 397 -6.56 2.51 -22.01
C VAL A 397 -7.94 1.93 -21.68
N ARG A 398 -8.08 1.31 -20.51
CA ARG A 398 -9.32 0.70 -20.02
C ARG A 398 -10.44 1.73 -19.85
N GLU A 399 -10.07 2.92 -19.41
CA GLU A 399 -10.98 4.04 -19.18
C GLU A 399 -11.18 4.91 -20.42
N GLY A 400 -10.77 4.50 -21.62
CA GLY A 400 -10.98 5.29 -22.86
C GLY A 400 -10.39 6.71 -22.78
N ALA A 401 -9.37 6.90 -21.95
CA ALA A 401 -8.73 8.18 -21.67
C ALA A 401 -7.33 8.28 -22.29
N TYR A 402 -6.89 7.25 -23.03
CA TYR A 402 -5.61 7.19 -23.73
C TYR A 402 -5.76 7.53 -25.22
N PHE A 403 -5.29 8.72 -25.61
CA PHE A 403 -5.46 9.29 -26.95
C PHE A 403 -4.21 9.06 -27.81
N LYS A 404 -4.41 8.41 -28.96
CA LYS A 404 -3.36 8.20 -29.99
C LYS A 404 -3.43 9.22 -31.12
N ASN A 405 -4.46 10.05 -31.12
CA ASN A 405 -4.73 11.11 -32.08
C ASN A 405 -5.53 12.21 -31.37
N ASP A 406 -5.79 13.31 -32.07
CA ASP A 406 -6.44 14.51 -31.54
C ASP A 406 -7.94 14.56 -31.88
N ASP A 407 -8.61 13.41 -31.74
CA ASP A 407 -10.03 13.17 -32.03
C ASP A 407 -10.94 13.85 -30.99
N LEU A 408 -11.54 14.97 -31.40
CA LEU A 408 -12.42 15.77 -30.57
C LEU A 408 -13.78 15.13 -30.29
N GLU A 409 -14.24 14.20 -31.14
CA GLU A 409 -15.50 13.50 -30.91
C GLU A 409 -15.33 12.50 -29.75
N HIS A 410 -14.23 11.76 -29.75
CA HIS A 410 -13.86 10.91 -28.62
C HIS A 410 -13.62 11.70 -27.32
N VAL A 411 -13.03 12.90 -27.40
CA VAL A 411 -12.94 13.80 -26.21
C VAL A 411 -14.33 14.13 -25.69
N ARG A 412 -15.29 14.48 -26.56
CA ARG A 412 -16.67 14.77 -26.14
C ARG A 412 -17.32 13.58 -25.44
N GLU A 413 -17.17 12.37 -26.00
CA GLU A 413 -17.70 11.14 -25.39
C GLU A 413 -17.12 10.90 -23.99
N LEU A 414 -15.81 11.15 -23.81
CA LEU A 414 -15.16 11.07 -22.50
C LEU A 414 -15.77 12.06 -21.51
N PHE A 415 -15.95 13.34 -21.90
CA PHE A 415 -16.62 14.35 -21.05
C PHE A 415 -18.04 13.92 -20.67
N ASP A 416 -18.84 13.49 -21.64
CA ASP A 416 -20.22 13.09 -21.42
C ASP A 416 -20.33 11.92 -20.43
N ARG A 417 -19.42 10.94 -20.56
CA ARG A 417 -19.34 9.81 -19.63
C ARG A 417 -18.91 10.26 -18.23
N ARG A 418 -17.85 11.07 -18.10
CA ARG A 418 -17.39 11.56 -16.79
C ARG A 418 -18.45 12.36 -16.05
N TYR A 419 -19.24 13.19 -16.74
CA TYR A 419 -20.41 13.85 -16.15
C TYR A 419 -21.48 12.84 -15.69
N SER A 420 -21.75 11.80 -16.47
CA SER A 420 -22.74 10.78 -16.11
C SER A 420 -22.34 9.93 -14.90
N GLU A 421 -21.03 9.75 -14.70
CA GLU A 421 -20.43 9.04 -13.56
C GLU A 421 -20.30 9.94 -12.32
N GLY A 422 -20.57 11.24 -12.44
CA GLY A 422 -20.38 12.21 -11.35
C GLY A 422 -18.90 12.45 -11.01
N SER A 423 -18.00 12.27 -11.98
CA SER A 423 -16.57 12.52 -11.80
C SER A 423 -16.29 14.00 -11.56
N GLU A 424 -15.27 14.30 -10.75
CA GLU A 424 -14.82 15.67 -10.48
C GLU A 424 -13.90 16.23 -11.59
N ASN A 425 -13.42 15.36 -12.48
CA ASN A 425 -12.49 15.73 -13.54
C ASN A 425 -12.58 14.81 -14.77
N VAL A 426 -12.04 15.30 -15.87
CA VAL A 426 -11.72 14.55 -17.09
C VAL A 426 -10.21 14.57 -17.26
N THR A 427 -9.59 13.40 -17.13
CA THR A 427 -8.16 13.21 -17.41
C THR A 427 -7.95 12.61 -18.79
N ILE A 428 -7.12 13.25 -19.59
CA ILE A 428 -6.71 12.85 -20.93
C ILE A 428 -5.23 12.53 -20.90
N LYS A 429 -4.87 11.29 -21.24
CA LYS A 429 -3.50 10.82 -21.40
C LYS A 429 -3.16 10.70 -22.88
N CYS A 430 -2.09 11.32 -23.34
CA CYS A 430 -1.71 11.30 -24.75
C CYS A 430 -0.53 10.34 -25.01
N ALA A 431 -0.60 9.62 -26.14
CA ALA A 431 0.44 8.67 -26.52
C ALA A 431 1.77 9.34 -26.88
N THR A 432 1.71 10.53 -27.50
CA THR A 432 2.88 11.27 -27.97
C THR A 432 2.77 12.75 -27.62
N GLU A 433 3.90 13.44 -27.65
CA GLU A 433 3.97 14.88 -27.44
C GLU A 433 3.20 15.65 -28.52
N ASP A 434 3.23 15.18 -29.77
CA ASP A 434 2.45 15.77 -30.87
C ASP A 434 0.93 15.72 -30.62
N VAL A 435 0.43 14.58 -30.12
CA VAL A 435 -1.00 14.43 -29.79
C VAL A 435 -1.36 15.33 -28.62
N TYR A 436 -0.50 15.38 -27.59
CA TYR A 436 -0.66 16.27 -26.44
C TYR A 436 -0.74 17.74 -26.86
N ASN A 437 0.24 18.22 -27.63
CA ASN A 437 0.31 19.61 -28.09
C ASN A 437 -0.90 19.96 -28.98
N SER A 438 -1.32 19.04 -29.85
CA SER A 438 -2.49 19.27 -30.72
C SER A 438 -3.79 19.33 -29.92
N LEU A 439 -4.02 18.40 -28.99
CA LEU A 439 -5.21 18.42 -28.13
C LEU A 439 -5.23 19.65 -27.23
N LEU A 440 -4.09 20.03 -26.65
CA LEU A 440 -3.98 21.23 -25.83
C LEU A 440 -4.34 22.49 -26.62
N ASP A 441 -3.80 22.65 -27.83
CA ASP A 441 -4.13 23.78 -28.70
C ASP A 441 -5.62 23.80 -29.09
N LYS A 442 -6.19 22.66 -29.49
CA LYS A 442 -7.61 22.58 -29.87
C LYS A 442 -8.55 22.86 -28.70
N LEU A 443 -8.31 22.22 -27.56
CA LEU A 443 -9.20 22.27 -26.40
C LEU A 443 -9.08 23.60 -25.66
N VAL A 444 -7.86 24.07 -25.43
CA VAL A 444 -7.58 25.26 -24.62
C VAL A 444 -7.42 26.50 -25.49
N SER A 445 -6.40 26.56 -26.35
CA SER A 445 -6.09 27.78 -27.13
C SER A 445 -7.22 28.18 -28.09
N LYS A 446 -7.85 27.19 -28.73
CA LYS A 446 -8.99 27.38 -29.65
C LYS A 446 -10.35 27.24 -28.97
N GLY A 447 -10.38 26.87 -27.69
CA GLY A 447 -11.59 26.86 -26.87
C GLY A 447 -12.60 25.75 -27.17
N ALA A 448 -12.23 24.66 -27.85
CA ALA A 448 -13.17 23.58 -28.14
C ALA A 448 -13.75 22.92 -26.87
N VAL A 449 -13.05 23.01 -25.73
CA VAL A 449 -13.55 22.48 -24.44
C VAL A 449 -14.87 23.12 -23.99
N PHE A 450 -15.15 24.37 -24.38
CA PHE A 450 -16.37 25.08 -23.97
C PHE A 450 -17.65 24.49 -24.56
N ASP A 451 -17.53 23.69 -25.62
CA ASP A 451 -18.62 22.94 -26.22
C ASP A 451 -19.01 21.70 -25.39
N TYR A 452 -18.12 21.24 -24.50
CA TYR A 452 -18.30 20.02 -23.70
C TYR A 452 -18.69 20.31 -22.25
N LEU A 453 -18.32 21.49 -21.72
CA LEU A 453 -18.64 21.88 -20.34
C LEU A 453 -20.13 22.13 -20.12
N ARG A 454 -20.71 21.47 -19.12
CA ARG A 454 -22.13 21.59 -18.71
C ARG A 454 -22.39 22.69 -17.68
N GLY A 455 -21.35 23.36 -17.17
CA GLY A 455 -21.41 24.43 -16.16
C GLY A 455 -20.23 25.41 -16.24
N GLY A 456 -19.92 26.07 -15.11
CA GLY A 456 -18.70 26.90 -14.98
C GLY A 456 -18.84 28.36 -15.42
N TYR A 457 -20.00 29.00 -15.22
CA TYR A 457 -20.16 30.43 -15.55
C TYR A 457 -19.54 31.32 -14.47
N ASP A 458 -18.73 32.31 -14.86
CA ASP A 458 -18.26 33.36 -13.98
C ASP A 458 -19.38 34.37 -13.66
N LYS A 459 -19.08 35.34 -12.79
CA LYS A 459 -20.00 36.42 -12.40
C LYS A 459 -20.51 37.28 -13.57
N ASP A 460 -19.84 37.21 -14.72
CA ASP A 460 -20.19 37.92 -15.95
C ASP A 460 -20.89 37.00 -16.98
N ASN A 461 -21.31 35.80 -16.54
CA ASN A 461 -21.98 34.78 -17.34
C ASN A 461 -21.11 34.25 -18.51
N LYS A 462 -19.79 34.21 -18.34
CA LYS A 462 -18.85 33.56 -19.27
C LYS A 462 -18.44 32.20 -18.73
N LYS A 463 -18.44 31.17 -19.58
CA LYS A 463 -17.88 29.87 -19.20
C LYS A 463 -16.38 30.02 -18.90
N ASN A 464 -15.96 29.49 -17.77
CA ASN A 464 -14.58 29.34 -17.34
C ASN A 464 -14.26 27.84 -17.26
N VAL A 465 -13.02 27.49 -17.58
CA VAL A 465 -12.49 26.13 -17.51
C VAL A 465 -11.26 26.14 -16.62
N ARG A 466 -11.27 25.32 -15.57
CA ARG A 466 -10.07 25.04 -14.78
C ARG A 466 -9.45 23.77 -15.33
N TYR A 467 -8.16 23.82 -15.65
CA TYR A 467 -7.42 22.68 -16.15
C TYR A 467 -6.00 22.67 -15.60
N THR A 468 -5.38 21.50 -15.65
CA THR A 468 -4.00 21.25 -15.20
C THR A 468 -3.30 20.40 -16.25
N THR A 469 -2.02 20.68 -16.48
CA THR A 469 -1.23 20.03 -17.53
C THR A 469 0.06 19.47 -16.97
N PHE A 470 0.44 18.29 -17.45
CA PHE A 470 1.69 17.62 -17.13
C PHE A 470 2.37 17.25 -18.45
N GLU A 471 3.33 18.06 -18.88
CA GLU A 471 4.00 17.87 -20.18
C GLU A 471 4.83 16.58 -20.21
N GLU A 472 5.55 16.28 -19.12
CA GLU A 472 6.40 15.08 -19.01
C GLU A 472 5.59 13.79 -19.16
N THR A 473 4.42 13.73 -18.54
CA THR A 473 3.51 12.59 -18.62
C THR A 473 2.50 12.72 -19.76
N LYS A 474 2.48 13.85 -20.50
CA LYS A 474 1.54 14.13 -21.61
C LYS A 474 0.08 14.01 -21.16
N THR A 475 -0.22 14.51 -19.97
CA THR A 475 -1.53 14.42 -19.32
C THR A 475 -2.18 15.79 -19.20
N ILE A 476 -3.46 15.88 -19.55
CA ILE A 476 -4.31 17.08 -19.41
C ILE A 476 -5.49 16.72 -18.51
N ILE A 477 -5.74 17.50 -17.47
CA ILE A 477 -6.85 17.31 -16.54
C ILE A 477 -7.77 18.51 -16.63
N PHE A 478 -9.05 18.30 -16.91
CA PHE A 478 -10.09 19.32 -16.84
C PHE A 478 -10.96 19.09 -15.61
N TRP A 479 -11.18 20.12 -14.80
CA TRP A 479 -12.03 20.05 -13.61
C TRP A 479 -13.48 20.37 -13.98
N LEU A 480 -14.43 19.51 -13.57
CA LEU A 480 -15.82 19.51 -14.04
C LEU A 480 -16.82 20.36 -13.24
#